data_AF-A0A850BSU9-F1
#
_entry.id   AF-A0A850BSU9-F1
#
_cell.length_a   1.000
_cell.length_b   1.000
_cell.length_c   1.000
_cell.angle_alpha   90.00
_cell.angle_beta   90.00
_cell.angle_gamma   90.00
#
_symmetry.space_group_name_H-M   'P 1'
#
loop_
_entity.id
_entity.type
_entity.pdbx_description
1 polymer ?
#
loop_
_entity_poly.entity_id
_entity_poly.type
_entity_poly.pdbx_seq_one_letter_code
_entity_poly.pdbx_strand_id
1 'polypeptide(L)'
;MVESSSGSRSASPAVLAALRELQVEYGKVLPGVVEKLAGEVREAKGGGGAGLQGLRGQAHKLRGTSGSYGFLGVSEAAGRFEQAVLRALAAPGEDEWAAIEAAVEEIGVKAAEAAASVSQGGS
;
A
#
# COMPACT_ATOMS: atom_id res chain seq x y z
N MET A 1 38.87 28.38 11.99
CA MET A 1 37.60 28.85 11.43
C MET A 1 36.95 27.64 10.78
N VAL A 2 35.90 27.10 11.37
CA VAL A 2 35.27 25.83 10.96
C VAL A 2 34.19 26.13 9.91
N GLU A 3 34.40 25.70 8.66
CA GLU A 3 33.36 25.76 7.63
C GLU A 3 32.40 24.59 7.81
N SER A 4 31.29 24.84 8.50
CA SER A 4 30.14 23.95 8.55
C SER A 4 29.35 24.09 7.25
N SER A 5 29.68 23.28 6.24
CA SER A 5 28.86 23.15 5.04
C SER A 5 27.79 22.06 5.26
N SER A 6 26.71 22.41 5.94
CA SER A 6 25.47 21.62 5.88
C SER A 6 24.76 21.94 4.56
N GLY A 7 25.27 21.36 3.48
CA GLY A 7 24.64 21.44 2.16
C GLY A 7 23.39 20.56 2.15
N SER A 8 22.22 21.18 2.30
CA SER A 8 20.93 20.55 2.02
C SER A 8 20.92 20.10 0.55
N ARG A 9 21.20 18.82 0.31
CA ARG A 9 21.16 18.21 -1.02
C ARG A 9 19.70 18.10 -1.47
N SER A 10 19.18 19.18 -2.04
CA SER A 10 17.93 19.14 -2.79
C SER A 10 18.11 18.15 -3.96
N ALA A 11 17.12 17.28 -4.17
CA ALA A 11 17.13 16.34 -5.29
C ALA A 11 17.22 17.11 -6.62
N SER A 12 17.95 16.55 -7.59
CA SER A 12 18.03 17.18 -8.91
C SER A 12 16.67 17.16 -9.61
N PRO A 13 16.36 18.13 -10.48
CA PRO A 13 15.10 18.16 -11.23
C PRO A 13 14.85 16.87 -12.02
N ALA A 14 15.91 16.25 -12.55
CA ALA A 14 15.83 14.98 -13.27
C ALA A 14 15.38 13.81 -12.36
N VAL A 15 15.87 13.75 -11.11
CA VAL A 15 15.43 12.74 -10.13
C VAL A 15 13.97 12.96 -9.76
N LEU A 16 13.53 14.21 -9.58
CA LEU A 16 12.14 14.52 -9.28
C LEU A 16 11.20 14.14 -10.43
N ALA A 17 11.61 14.37 -11.68
CA ALA A 17 10.85 13.97 -12.86
C ALA A 17 10.72 12.43 -12.96
N ALA A 18 11.82 11.71 -12.78
CA ALA A 18 11.81 10.24 -12.78
C ALA A 18 10.95 9.66 -11.65
N LEU A 19 10.99 10.26 -10.44
CA LEU A 19 10.12 9.86 -9.34
C LEU A 19 8.64 10.07 -9.66
N ARG A 20 8.27 11.19 -10.29
CA ARG A 20 6.89 11.45 -10.72
C ARG A 20 6.42 10.43 -11.75
N GLU A 21 7.27 10.07 -12.70
CA GLU A 21 6.95 9.04 -13.70
C GLU A 21 6.67 7.69 -13.02
N LEU A 22 7.53 7.27 -12.09
CA LEU A 22 7.31 6.04 -11.30
C LEU A 22 6.04 6.11 -10.45
N GLN A 23 5.72 7.27 -9.87
CA GLN A 23 4.48 7.48 -9.13
C GLN A 23 3.26 7.29 -10.03
N VAL A 24 3.27 7.89 -11.22
CA VAL A 24 2.17 7.75 -12.19
C VAL A 24 2.00 6.29 -12.60
N GLU A 25 3.09 5.60 -12.95
CA GLU A 25 3.04 4.18 -13.34
C GLU A 25 2.55 3.30 -12.20
N TYR A 26 3.04 3.49 -10.97
CA TYR A 26 2.57 2.73 -9.83
C TYR A 26 1.11 3.03 -9.50
N GLY A 27 0.68 4.29 -9.57
CA GLY A 27 -0.70 4.69 -9.34
C GLY A 27 -1.69 4.08 -10.33
N LYS A 28 -1.29 3.87 -11.59
CA LYS A 28 -2.12 3.19 -12.61
C LYS A 28 -2.36 1.71 -12.29
N VAL A 29 -1.37 1.02 -11.74
CA VAL A 29 -1.48 -0.43 -11.44
C VAL A 29 -2.07 -0.71 -10.06
N LEU A 30 -2.08 0.29 -9.18
CA LEU A 30 -2.51 0.13 -7.79
C LEU A 30 -3.92 -0.44 -7.63
N PRO A 31 -4.96 -0.02 -8.39
CA PRO A 31 -6.28 -0.63 -8.30
C PRO A 31 -6.28 -2.13 -8.57
N GLY A 32 -5.53 -2.59 -9.58
CA GLY A 32 -5.41 -4.02 -9.90
C GLY A 32 -4.67 -4.82 -8.82
N VAL A 33 -3.68 -4.22 -8.17
CA VAL A 33 -3.00 -4.82 -7.01
C VAL A 33 -3.98 -5.04 -5.86
N VAL A 34 -4.86 -4.07 -5.60
CA VAL A 34 -5.83 -4.16 -4.50
C VAL A 34 -6.97 -5.12 -4.83
N GLU A 35 -7.44 -5.14 -6.07
CA GLU A 35 -8.43 -6.13 -6.51
C GLU A 35 -7.92 -7.56 -6.33
N LYS A 36 -6.65 -7.80 -6.67
CA LYS A 36 -6.00 -9.10 -6.42
C LYS A 36 -5.96 -9.44 -4.93
N LEU A 37 -5.54 -8.49 -4.08
CA LEU A 37 -5.50 -8.69 -2.63
C LEU A 37 -6.89 -9.01 -2.07
N ALA A 38 -7.94 -8.33 -2.53
CA ALA A 38 -9.32 -8.61 -2.14
C ALA A 38 -9.80 -10.01 -2.60
N GLY A 39 -9.32 -10.48 -3.74
CA GLY A 39 -9.49 -11.87 -4.18
C GLY A 39 -8.84 -12.86 -3.20
N GLU A 40 -7.59 -12.63 -2.85
CA GLU A 40 -6.81 -13.50 -1.95
C GLU A 40 -7.39 -13.53 -0.52
N VAL A 41 -7.95 -12.41 -0.04
CA VAL A 41 -8.69 -12.36 1.24
C VAL A 41 -9.90 -13.29 1.21
N ARG A 42 -10.70 -13.25 0.14
CA ARG A 42 -11.88 -14.11 -0.02
C ARG A 42 -11.50 -15.59 -0.07
N GLU A 43 -10.45 -15.92 -0.82
CA GLU A 43 -9.93 -17.29 -0.88
C GLU A 43 -9.43 -17.78 0.48
N ALA A 44 -8.66 -16.93 1.20
CA ALA A 44 -8.14 -17.27 2.52
C ALA A 44 -9.25 -17.48 3.56
N LYS A 45 -10.31 -16.68 3.53
CA LYS A 45 -11.49 -16.85 4.40
C LYS A 45 -12.23 -18.15 4.11
N GLY A 46 -12.26 -18.59 2.85
CA GLY A 46 -12.79 -19.89 2.43
C GLY A 46 -11.89 -21.09 2.77
N GLY A 47 -10.75 -20.90 3.44
CA GLY A 47 -9.80 -21.95 3.76
C GLY A 47 -8.85 -22.34 2.63
N GLY A 48 -8.80 -21.56 1.55
CA GLY A 48 -7.93 -21.78 0.39
C GLY A 48 -6.80 -20.76 0.26
N GLY A 49 -6.08 -20.83 -0.86
CA GLY A 49 -5.10 -19.81 -1.26
C GLY A 49 -3.86 -19.73 -0.34
N ALA A 50 -3.28 -18.53 -0.25
CA ALA A 50 -2.02 -18.29 0.47
C ALA A 50 -2.17 -18.26 2.01
N GLY A 51 -3.40 -18.29 2.53
CA GLY A 51 -3.72 -18.16 3.95
C GLY A 51 -3.27 -16.82 4.56
N LEU A 52 -3.41 -16.71 5.88
CA LEU A 52 -3.10 -15.47 6.61
C LEU A 52 -1.63 -15.03 6.50
N GLN A 53 -0.67 -15.97 6.46
CA GLN A 53 0.75 -15.62 6.28
C GLN A 53 1.03 -15.00 4.90
N GLY A 54 0.39 -15.52 3.85
CA GLY A 54 0.48 -14.95 2.51
C GLY A 54 -0.05 -13.51 2.48
N LEU A 55 -1.24 -13.30 3.04
CA LEU A 55 -1.86 -11.98 3.14
C LEU A 55 -0.97 -10.99 3.90
N ARG A 56 -0.33 -11.42 5.00
CA ARG A 56 0.62 -10.58 5.75
C ARG A 56 1.79 -10.14 4.87
N GLY A 57 2.37 -11.07 4.12
CA GLY A 57 3.49 -10.77 3.23
C GLY A 57 3.11 -9.77 2.12
N GLN A 58 1.90 -9.86 1.60
CA GLN A 58 1.39 -8.93 0.59
C GLN A 58 1.10 -7.55 1.17
N ALA A 59 0.48 -7.50 2.34
CA ALA A 59 0.26 -6.26 3.09
C ALA A 59 1.56 -5.50 3.35
N HIS A 60 2.58 -6.23 3.82
CA HIS A 60 3.89 -5.67 4.10
C HIS A 60 4.53 -5.04 2.86
N LYS A 61 4.49 -5.75 1.73
CA LYS A 61 4.98 -5.25 0.44
C LYS A 61 4.19 -4.02 -0.01
N LEU A 62 2.86 -4.11 -0.01
CA LEU A 62 1.98 -3.00 -0.43
C LEU A 62 2.23 -1.74 0.41
N ARG A 63 2.35 -1.90 1.72
CA ARG A 63 2.69 -0.82 2.66
C ARG A 63 4.02 -0.17 2.30
N GLY A 64 5.08 -0.98 2.15
CA GLY A 64 6.42 -0.48 1.86
C GLY A 64 6.51 0.21 0.50
N THR A 65 5.97 -0.42 -0.54
CA THR A 65 6.00 0.13 -1.90
C THR A 65 5.16 1.40 -2.01
N SER A 66 3.94 1.41 -1.46
CA SER A 66 3.08 2.60 -1.46
C SER A 66 3.72 3.76 -0.71
N GLY A 67 4.35 3.50 0.44
CA GLY A 67 5.08 4.51 1.20
C GLY A 67 6.26 5.09 0.43
N SER A 68 7.03 4.23 -0.26
CA SER A 68 8.20 4.64 -1.05
C SER A 68 7.82 5.53 -2.24
N TYR A 69 6.63 5.33 -2.82
CA TYR A 69 6.10 6.16 -3.89
C TYR A 69 5.24 7.34 -3.40
N GLY A 70 5.09 7.54 -2.09
CA GLY A 70 4.34 8.68 -1.54
C GLY A 70 2.81 8.52 -1.51
N PHE A 71 2.30 7.31 -1.75
CA PHE A 71 0.89 6.97 -1.58
C PHE A 71 0.60 6.66 -0.10
N LEU A 72 0.69 7.68 0.75
CA LEU A 72 0.63 7.53 2.20
C LEU A 72 -0.68 6.92 2.68
N GLY A 73 -1.83 7.36 2.15
CA GLY A 73 -3.13 6.80 2.53
C GLY A 73 -3.24 5.29 2.26
N VAL A 74 -2.68 4.82 1.14
CA VAL A 74 -2.63 3.39 0.80
C VAL A 74 -1.66 2.65 1.71
N SER A 75 -0.49 3.25 1.99
CA SER A 75 0.51 2.68 2.91
C SER A 75 -0.05 2.48 4.32
N GLU A 76 -0.77 3.46 4.85
CA GLU A 76 -1.39 3.42 6.17
C GLU A 76 -2.52 2.39 6.25
N ALA A 77 -3.40 2.36 5.25
CA ALA A 77 -4.47 1.35 5.16
C ALA A 77 -3.89 -0.07 5.06
N ALA A 78 -2.84 -0.27 4.26
CA ALA A 78 -2.11 -1.54 4.18
C ALA A 78 -1.47 -1.93 5.53
N GLY A 79 -1.00 -0.95 6.32
CA GLY A 79 -0.54 -1.18 7.68
C GLY A 79 -1.65 -1.64 8.62
N ARG A 80 -2.86 -1.06 8.54
CA ARG A 80 -4.02 -1.52 9.32
C ARG A 80 -4.42 -2.95 8.95
N PHE A 81 -4.42 -3.27 7.66
CA PHE A 81 -4.65 -4.62 7.18
C PHE A 81 -3.58 -5.61 7.69
N GLU A 82 -2.29 -5.25 7.60
CA GLU A 82 -1.18 -6.06 8.14
C GLU A 82 -1.38 -6.38 9.63
N GLN A 83 -1.82 -5.40 10.42
CA GLN A 83 -2.13 -5.58 11.84
C GLN A 83 -3.35 -6.46 12.08
N ALA A 84 -4.41 -6.34 11.26
CA ALA A 84 -5.58 -7.20 11.35
C ALA A 84 -5.22 -8.67 11.07
N VAL A 85 -4.41 -8.91 10.04
CA VAL A 85 -3.90 -10.24 9.71
C VAL A 85 -3.02 -10.81 10.83
N LEU A 86 -2.18 -9.97 11.47
CA LEU A 86 -1.37 -10.39 12.63
C LEU A 86 -2.23 -10.83 13.81
N ARG A 87 -3.34 -10.14 14.10
CA ARG A 87 -4.29 -10.55 15.14
C ARG A 87 -4.95 -11.88 14.77
N ALA A 88 -5.40 -12.04 13.53
CA ALA A 88 -5.98 -13.29 13.03
C ALA A 88 -5.01 -14.48 13.09
N LEU A 89 -3.71 -14.25 12.87
CA LEU A 89 -2.68 -15.28 13.00
C LEU A 89 -2.50 -15.75 14.46
N ALA A 90 -2.70 -14.86 15.43
CA ALA A 90 -2.58 -15.18 16.84
C ALA A 90 -3.84 -15.87 17.39
N ALA A 91 -5.01 -15.39 16.99
CA ALA A 91 -6.31 -15.95 17.35
C ALA A 91 -7.31 -15.69 16.20
N PRO A 92 -7.55 -16.68 15.32
CA PRO A 92 -8.50 -16.50 14.23
C PRO A 92 -9.93 -16.52 14.78
N GLY A 93 -10.73 -15.53 14.35
CA GLY A 93 -12.13 -15.37 14.74
C GLY A 93 -12.91 -14.55 13.72
N GLU A 94 -14.23 -14.50 13.87
CA GLU A 94 -15.11 -13.74 12.96
C GLU A 94 -14.79 -12.24 13.00
N ASP A 95 -14.49 -11.68 14.18
CA ASP A 95 -14.13 -10.28 14.36
C ASP A 95 -12.82 -9.93 13.64
N GLU A 96 -11.82 -10.80 13.70
CA GLU A 96 -10.56 -10.61 12.97
C GLU A 96 -10.77 -10.65 11.46
N TRP A 97 -11.62 -11.56 10.96
CA TRP A 97 -11.97 -11.59 9.55
C TRP A 97 -12.72 -10.34 9.10
N ALA A 98 -13.68 -9.86 9.91
CA ALA A 98 -14.38 -8.61 9.63
C ALA A 98 -13.41 -7.42 9.59
N ALA A 99 -12.41 -7.38 10.47
CA ALA A 99 -11.37 -6.36 10.46
C ALA A 99 -10.46 -6.44 9.23
N ILE A 100 -10.13 -7.64 8.75
CA ILE A 100 -9.36 -7.86 7.51
C ILE A 100 -10.17 -7.37 6.30
N GLU A 101 -11.46 -7.70 6.24
CA GLU A 101 -12.37 -7.30 5.16
C GLU A 101 -12.56 -5.77 5.11
N ALA A 102 -12.81 -5.14 6.26
CA ALA A 102 -12.93 -3.68 6.34
C ALA A 102 -11.63 -2.98 5.93
N ALA A 103 -10.47 -3.53 6.34
CA ALA A 103 -9.19 -2.95 5.99
C ALA A 103 -8.86 -3.09 4.49
N VAL A 104 -9.20 -4.20 3.83
CA VAL A 104 -8.98 -4.33 2.37
C VAL A 104 -9.90 -3.43 1.56
N GLU A 105 -11.14 -3.22 2.02
CA GLU A 105 -12.04 -2.22 1.43
C GLU A 105 -11.46 -0.80 1.53
N GLU A 106 -10.94 -0.44 2.71
CA GLU A 106 -10.30 0.85 2.92
C GLU A 106 -9.09 1.06 1.99
N ILE A 107 -8.24 0.04 1.82
CA ILE A 107 -7.14 0.08 0.85
C ILE A 107 -7.68 0.36 -0.56
N GLY A 108 -8.80 -0.26 -0.95
CA GLY A 108 -9.46 -0.05 -2.24
C GLY A 108 -9.88 1.40 -2.46
N VAL A 109 -10.51 2.01 -1.46
CA VAL A 109 -10.88 3.44 -1.49
C VAL A 109 -9.65 4.31 -1.67
N LYS A 110 -8.58 4.07 -0.90
CA LYS A 110 -7.34 4.86 -0.99
C LYS A 110 -6.59 4.66 -2.29
N ALA A 111 -6.63 3.46 -2.87
CA ALA A 111 -6.04 3.20 -4.17
C ALA A 111 -6.81 3.89 -5.30
N ALA A 112 -8.14 3.94 -5.23
CA ALA A 112 -8.95 4.67 -6.19
C ALA A 112 -8.70 6.19 -6.13
N GLU A 113 -8.64 6.77 -4.92
CA GLU A 113 -8.26 8.18 -4.70
C GLU A 113 -6.87 8.48 -5.28
N ALA A 114 -5.90 7.61 -5.01
CA ALA A 114 -4.54 7.73 -5.53
C ALA A 114 -4.50 7.68 -7.07
N ALA A 115 -5.18 6.70 -7.68
CA ALA A 115 -5.24 6.54 -9.13
C ALA A 115 -5.89 7.75 -9.84
N ALA A 116 -6.94 8.31 -9.23
CA ALA A 116 -7.58 9.53 -9.73
C ALA A 116 -6.62 10.74 -9.65
N SER A 117 -5.86 10.88 -8.57
CA SER A 117 -4.92 11.99 -8.37
C SER A 117 -3.79 12.01 -9.41
N VAL A 118 -3.25 10.85 -9.78
CA VAL A 118 -2.15 10.76 -10.76
C VAL A 118 -2.62 10.97 -12.20
N SER A 119 -3.91 10.72 -12.48
CA SER A 119 -4.51 10.93 -13.80
C SER A 119 -4.81 12.41 -14.08
N GLN A 120 -4.99 13.24 -13.05
CA GLN A 120 -5.28 14.68 -13.16
C GLN A 120 -4.01 15.56 -13.16
N GLY A 121 -2.85 15.03 -12.75
CA GLY A 121 -1.59 15.77 -12.63
C GLY A 121 -0.74 15.84 -13.91
N GLY A 122 -1.24 15.34 -15.04
CA GLY A 122 -0.58 15.41 -16.34
C GLY A 122 -1.13 16.54 -17.20
N SER A 123 -0.69 17.77 -16.97
CA SER A 123 -0.93 18.92 -17.86
C SER A 123 0.25 19.88 -17.81
#